data_AF-A0A540LE63-F1
#
_entry.id   AF-A0A540LE63-F1
#
_cell.length_a   1.000
_cell.length_b   1.000
_cell.length_c   1.000
_cell.angle_alpha   90.00
_cell.angle_beta   90.00
_cell.angle_gamma   90.00
#
_symmetry.space_group_name_H-M   'P 1'
#
loop_
_entity.id
_entity.type
_entity.pdbx_description
1 polymer ?
#
loop_
_entity_poly.entity_id
_entity_poly.type
_entity_poly.pdbx_seq_one_letter_code
_entity_poly.pdbx_strand_id
1 'polypeptide(L)'
;MLQMRPLSSVIRFNQVLTQVAKLKHYATVIVLNDQMGLLGIGPNAYTLNIIINCFSHLNQIGFGLSVLGKFFNTLIHGFLLQNREADAVGILNKMMESGTCKPNVVTFGTLIKGLCMKGNNTGSIQLLKKMEEAGCKP
;
A
#
# COMPACT_ATOMS: atom_id res chain seq x y z
N MET A 1 -5.90 34.70 -18.33
CA MET A 1 -4.92 34.33 -17.29
C MET A 1 -5.48 33.17 -16.49
N LEU A 2 -4.97 31.96 -16.72
CA LEU A 2 -5.32 30.80 -15.91
C LEU A 2 -4.71 31.01 -14.52
N GLN A 3 -5.55 31.37 -13.54
CA GLN A 3 -5.17 31.31 -12.13
C GLN A 3 -4.83 29.84 -11.82
N MET A 4 -3.54 29.51 -11.87
CA MET A 4 -3.06 28.25 -11.32
C MET A 4 -3.26 28.32 -9.82
N ARG A 5 -4.38 27.76 -9.34
CA ARG A 5 -4.59 27.52 -7.91
C ARG A 5 -3.37 26.75 -7.41
N PRO A 6 -2.73 27.17 -6.30
CA PRO A 6 -1.57 26.44 -5.79
C PRO A 6 -2.00 24.99 -5.54
N LEU A 7 -1.27 24.03 -6.09
CA LEU A 7 -1.48 22.61 -5.82
C LEU A 7 -1.54 22.46 -4.30
N SER A 8 -2.70 22.08 -3.76
CA SER A 8 -2.88 21.91 -2.34
C SER A 8 -1.89 20.86 -1.86
N SER A 9 -0.86 21.28 -1.12
CA SER A 9 0.14 20.32 -0.63
C SER A 9 -0.52 19.23 0.22
N VAL A 10 0.04 18.01 0.19
CA VAL A 10 -0.39 16.89 1.06
C VAL A 10 -0.49 17.29 2.54
N ILE A 11 0.33 18.25 2.98
CA ILE A 11 0.33 18.81 4.34
C ILE A 11 -1.03 19.48 4.66
N ARG A 12 -1.57 20.28 3.74
CA ARG A 12 -2.86 20.95 3.92
C ARG A 12 -4.01 19.94 3.96
N PHE A 13 -3.97 18.94 3.09
CA PHE A 13 -4.93 17.83 3.16
C PHE A 13 -4.85 17.13 4.51
N ASN A 14 -3.66 16.78 4.97
CA ASN A 14 -3.47 16.13 6.26
C ASN A 14 -4.03 16.94 7.42
N GLN A 15 -3.83 18.26 7.44
CA GLN A 15 -4.43 19.13 8.46
C GLN A 15 -5.96 19.02 8.47
N VAL A 16 -6.61 19.10 7.30
CA VAL A 16 -8.08 18.97 7.20
C VAL A 16 -8.54 17.58 7.61
N LEU A 17 -7.90 16.53 7.09
CA LEU A 17 -8.23 15.14 7.40
C LEU A 17 -8.13 14.87 8.91
N THR A 18 -7.10 15.37 9.58
CA THR A 18 -6.95 15.25 11.04
C THR A 18 -8.09 15.94 11.79
N GLN A 19 -8.50 17.16 11.39
CA GLN A 19 -9.59 17.86 12.06
C GLN A 19 -10.94 17.14 11.85
N VAL A 20 -11.23 16.72 10.63
CA VAL A 20 -12.46 15.98 10.29
C VAL A 20 -12.51 14.64 11.03
N ALA A 21 -11.37 13.94 11.15
CA ALA A 21 -11.26 12.72 11.94
C ALA A 21 -11.51 12.96 13.44
N LYS A 22 -11.01 14.06 14.03
CA LYS A 22 -11.27 14.43 15.43
C LYS A 22 -12.76 14.71 15.70
N LEU A 23 -13.45 15.25 14.70
CA LEU A 23 -14.91 15.44 14.73
C LEU A 23 -15.69 14.13 14.49
N LYS A 24 -15.00 12.98 14.37
CA LYS A 24 -15.57 11.64 14.12
C LYS A 24 -16.32 11.50 12.79
N HIS A 25 -16.11 12.43 11.85
CA HIS A 25 -16.68 12.36 10.50
C HIS A 25 -15.84 11.45 9.59
N TYR A 26 -15.68 10.19 9.99
CA TYR A 26 -14.76 9.24 9.34
C TYR A 26 -15.08 8.98 7.87
N ALA A 27 -16.37 8.89 7.51
CA ALA A 27 -16.77 8.72 6.11
C ALA A 27 -16.32 9.91 5.23
N THR A 28 -16.40 11.14 5.76
CA THR A 28 -15.93 12.34 5.08
C THR A 28 -14.42 12.31 4.87
N VAL A 29 -13.65 11.78 5.82
CA VAL A 29 -12.19 11.59 5.67
C VAL A 29 -11.87 10.71 4.46
N ILE A 30 -12.62 9.62 4.24
CA ILE A 30 -12.43 8.72 3.09
C ILE A 30 -12.71 9.46 1.78
N VAL A 31 -13.83 10.19 1.70
CA VAL A 31 -14.17 10.99 0.51
C VAL A 31 -13.10 12.05 0.21
N LEU A 32 -12.58 12.72 1.23
CA LEU A 32 -11.51 13.71 1.08
C LEU A 32 -10.20 13.07 0.61
N ASN A 33 -9.89 11.85 1.05
CA ASN A 33 -8.75 11.10 0.52
C ASN A 33 -8.91 10.78 -0.97
N ASP A 34 -10.10 10.36 -1.40
CA ASP A 34 -10.35 10.05 -2.81
C ASP A 34 -10.24 11.32 -3.66
N GLN A 35 -10.75 12.45 -3.18
CA GLN A 35 -10.58 13.76 -3.82
C GLN A 35 -9.11 14.18 -3.92
N MET A 36 -8.32 13.96 -2.88
CA MET A 36 -6.88 14.20 -2.90
C MET A 36 -6.20 13.38 -4.02
N GLY A 37 -6.58 12.10 -4.16
CA GLY A 37 -6.13 11.23 -5.24
C GLY A 37 -6.55 11.72 -6.64
N LEU A 38 -7.78 12.18 -6.80
CA LEU A 38 -8.29 12.76 -8.06
C LEU A 38 -7.55 14.04 -8.48
N LEU A 39 -7.00 14.78 -7.52
CA LEU A 39 -6.14 15.95 -7.75
C LEU A 39 -4.67 15.58 -8.02
N GLY A 40 -4.35 14.29 -8.13
CA GLY A 40 -3.00 13.80 -8.37
C GLY A 40 -2.08 13.89 -7.16
N ILE A 41 -2.64 14.11 -5.95
CA ILE A 41 -1.85 14.21 -4.72
C ILE A 41 -1.89 12.85 -4.02
N GLY A 42 -0.72 12.21 -3.93
CA GLY A 42 -0.59 10.93 -3.27
C GLY A 42 -0.67 11.04 -1.74
N PRO A 43 -1.37 10.13 -1.05
CA PRO A 43 -1.31 10.03 0.40
C PRO A 43 0.11 9.65 0.86
N ASN A 44 0.55 10.23 1.97
CA ASN A 44 1.81 9.84 2.60
C ASN A 44 1.55 8.90 3.80
N ALA A 45 2.62 8.48 4.49
CA ALA A 45 2.51 7.58 5.62
C ALA A 45 1.56 8.09 6.72
N TYR A 46 1.57 9.39 6.97
CA TYR A 46 0.68 10.03 7.95
C TYR A 46 -0.78 10.01 7.49
N THR A 47 -1.04 10.34 6.23
CA THR A 47 -2.38 10.28 5.62
C THR A 47 -3.00 8.89 5.74
N LEU A 48 -2.21 7.87 5.41
CA LEU A 48 -2.67 6.48 5.41
C LEU A 48 -2.94 5.97 6.83
N ASN A 49 -2.18 6.42 7.84
CA ASN A 49 -2.47 6.14 9.24
C ASN A 49 -3.84 6.71 9.66
N ILE A 50 -4.17 7.94 9.24
CA ILE A 50 -5.49 8.54 9.51
C ILE A 50 -6.60 7.69 8.85
N ILE A 51 -6.40 7.28 7.60
CA ILE A 51 -7.40 6.49 6.84
C ILE A 51 -7.63 5.13 7.49
N ILE A 52 -6.56 4.43 7.91
CA ILE A 52 -6.67 3.15 8.60
C ILE A 52 -7.45 3.32 9.92
N ASN A 53 -7.16 4.36 10.69
CA ASN A 53 -7.91 4.68 11.90
C ASN A 53 -9.40 4.93 11.61
N CYS A 54 -9.72 5.65 10.52
CA CYS A 54 -11.10 5.90 10.10
C CYS A 54 -11.82 4.60 9.72
N PHE A 55 -11.18 3.71 8.95
CA PHE A 55 -11.76 2.40 8.61
C PHE A 55 -12.01 1.54 9.85
N SER A 56 -11.15 1.61 10.86
CA SER A 56 -11.35 0.93 12.14
C SER A 56 -12.63 1.40 12.83
N HIS A 57 -12.85 2.71 12.92
CA HIS A 57 -14.07 3.27 13.53
C HIS A 57 -15.35 3.03 12.72
N LEU A 58 -15.24 2.82 11.39
CA LEU A 58 -16.38 2.48 10.53
C LEU A 58 -16.70 0.98 10.50
N ASN A 59 -16.01 0.16 11.31
CA ASN A 59 -16.09 -1.30 11.27
C ASN A 59 -15.79 -1.89 9.87
N GLN A 60 -14.93 -1.20 9.12
CA GLN A 60 -14.56 -1.46 7.73
C GLN A 60 -13.09 -1.89 7.62
N ILE A 61 -12.62 -2.69 8.59
CA ILE A 61 -11.19 -3.01 8.75
C ILE A 61 -10.56 -3.67 7.51
N GLY A 62 -11.36 -4.40 6.71
CA GLY A 62 -10.90 -5.00 5.45
C GLY A 62 -10.33 -3.96 4.46
N PHE A 63 -10.93 -2.77 4.40
CA PHE A 63 -10.40 -1.68 3.58
C PHE A 63 -9.12 -1.08 4.16
N GLY A 64 -9.01 -1.01 5.49
CA GLY A 64 -7.77 -0.65 6.17
C GLY A 64 -6.61 -1.60 5.86
N LEU A 65 -6.89 -2.90 5.80
CA LEU A 65 -5.89 -3.92 5.41
C LEU A 65 -5.46 -3.80 3.95
N SER A 66 -6.38 -3.42 3.06
CA SER A 66 -6.05 -3.12 1.66
C SER A 66 -5.07 -1.94 1.55
N VAL A 67 -5.27 -0.90 2.35
CA VAL A 67 -4.34 0.25 2.44
C VAL A 67 -2.97 -0.20 2.92
N LEU A 68 -2.90 -1.05 3.94
CA LEU A 68 -1.65 -1.61 4.45
C LEU A 68 -0.93 -2.48 3.39
N GLY A 69 -1.67 -3.25 2.59
CA GLY A 69 -1.11 -4.03 1.48
C GLY A 69 -0.35 -3.18 0.46
N LYS A 70 -0.82 -1.97 0.17
CA LYS A 70 -0.12 -1.03 -0.74
C LYS A 70 1.24 -0.58 -0.18
N PHE A 71 1.35 -0.40 1.14
CA PHE A 71 2.63 -0.08 1.77
C PHE A 71 3.62 -1.22 1.64
N PHE A 72 3.20 -2.45 1.92
CA PHE A 72 4.09 -3.61 1.79
C PHE A 72 4.62 -3.75 0.37
N ASN A 73 3.75 -3.57 -0.64
CA ASN A 73 4.17 -3.58 -2.04
C ASN A 73 5.22 -2.49 -2.34
N THR A 74 5.03 -1.29 -1.78
CA THR A 74 5.98 -0.17 -1.93
C THR A 74 7.33 -0.50 -1.28
N LEU A 75 7.32 -1.07 -0.07
CA LEU A 75 8.54 -1.49 0.63
C LEU A 75 9.27 -2.60 -0.14
N ILE A 76 8.55 -3.63 -0.58
CA ILE A 76 9.08 -4.72 -1.40
C ILE A 76 9.77 -4.17 -2.64
N HIS A 77 9.10 -3.27 -3.38
CA HIS A 77 9.69 -2.63 -4.55
C HIS A 77 10.94 -1.83 -4.18
N GLY A 78 10.91 -1.07 -3.09
CA GLY A 78 12.07 -0.32 -2.59
C GLY A 78 13.29 -1.20 -2.29
N PHE A 79 13.09 -2.35 -1.64
CA PHE A 79 14.16 -3.32 -1.38
C PHE A 79 14.72 -3.91 -2.69
N LEU A 80 13.86 -4.23 -3.66
CA LEU A 80 14.31 -4.72 -4.97
C LEU A 80 15.16 -3.69 -5.72
N LEU A 81 14.80 -2.40 -5.65
CA LEU A 81 15.60 -1.32 -6.24
C LEU A 81 16.99 -1.19 -5.58
N GLN A 82 17.11 -1.56 -4.31
CA GLN A 82 18.36 -1.54 -3.57
C GLN A 82 19.17 -2.85 -3.69
N ASN A 83 18.76 -3.81 -4.54
CA ASN A 83 19.36 -5.15 -4.64
C ASN A 83 19.35 -5.90 -3.30
N ARG A 84 18.27 -5.72 -2.53
CA ARG A 84 18.05 -6.37 -1.23
C ARG A 84 16.92 -7.38 -1.34
N GLU A 85 17.09 -8.37 -2.21
CA GLU A 85 16.04 -9.33 -2.55
C GLU A 85 15.63 -10.18 -1.34
N ALA A 86 16.59 -10.55 -0.49
CA ALA A 86 16.33 -11.31 0.73
C ALA A 86 15.39 -10.55 1.69
N ASP A 87 15.56 -9.24 1.83
CA ASP A 87 14.69 -8.41 2.66
C ASP A 87 13.28 -8.29 2.05
N ALA A 88 13.20 -8.14 0.73
CA ALA A 88 11.94 -8.10 -0.01
C ALA A 88 11.13 -9.40 0.18
N VAL A 89 11.79 -10.56 0.07
CA VAL A 89 11.19 -11.88 0.34
C VAL A 89 10.86 -12.03 1.83
N GLY A 90 11.68 -11.46 2.72
CA GLY A 90 11.40 -11.43 4.16
C GLY A 90 10.10 -10.69 4.50
N ILE A 91 9.79 -9.59 3.81
CA ILE A 91 8.49 -8.91 3.96
C ILE A 91 7.35 -9.80 3.50
N LEU A 92 7.48 -10.46 2.35
CA LEU A 92 6.45 -11.39 1.86
C LEU A 92 6.18 -12.50 2.88
N ASN A 93 7.22 -13.12 3.43
CA ASN A 93 7.07 -14.17 4.45
C ASN A 93 6.34 -13.65 5.69
N LYS A 94 6.70 -12.47 6.20
CA LYS A 94 6.01 -11.83 7.32
C LYS A 94 4.52 -11.55 7.03
N MET A 95 4.19 -11.12 5.80
CA MET A 95 2.80 -10.94 5.39
C MET A 95 2.04 -12.28 5.46
N MET A 96 2.62 -13.35 4.93
CA MET A 96 2.02 -14.70 4.95
C MET A 96 1.89 -15.26 6.38
N GLU A 97 2.92 -15.15 7.21
CA GLU A 97 2.94 -15.63 8.59
C GLU A 97 1.94 -14.91 9.49
N SER A 98 1.83 -13.58 9.34
CA SER A 98 0.90 -12.79 10.15
C SER A 98 -0.57 -13.07 9.87
N GLY A 99 -0.89 -13.62 8.69
CA GLY A 99 -2.26 -13.88 8.20
C GLY A 99 -3.15 -12.63 8.04
N THR A 100 -2.71 -11.45 8.49
CA THR A 100 -3.53 -10.25 8.62
C THR A 100 -3.64 -9.51 7.29
N CYS A 101 -2.58 -9.51 6.48
CA CYS A 101 -2.57 -8.91 5.14
C CYS A 101 -2.05 -9.95 4.15
N LYS A 102 -2.95 -10.47 3.30
CA LYS A 102 -2.59 -11.49 2.32
C LYS A 102 -1.88 -10.83 1.12
N PRO A 103 -0.70 -11.33 0.72
CA PRO A 103 -0.09 -10.95 -0.54
C PRO A 103 -1.05 -11.22 -1.71
N ASN A 104 -1.02 -10.37 -2.72
CA ASN A 104 -1.84 -10.51 -3.92
C ASN A 104 -0.98 -10.65 -5.18
N VAL A 105 -1.63 -10.73 -6.34
CA VAL A 105 -0.97 -10.87 -7.65
C VAL A 105 0.09 -9.79 -7.88
N VAL A 106 -0.19 -8.55 -7.45
CA VAL A 106 0.75 -7.44 -7.58
C VAL A 106 1.98 -7.67 -6.69
N THR A 107 1.80 -8.13 -5.45
CA THR A 107 2.90 -8.43 -4.53
C THR A 107 3.82 -9.51 -5.09
N PHE A 108 3.27 -10.66 -5.48
CA PHE A 108 4.04 -11.76 -6.04
C PHE A 108 4.68 -11.40 -7.38
N GLY A 109 3.91 -10.81 -8.30
CA GLY A 109 4.41 -10.41 -9.62
C GLY A 109 5.56 -9.42 -9.53
N THR A 110 5.53 -8.49 -8.57
CA THR A 110 6.62 -7.54 -8.33
C THR A 110 7.91 -8.26 -7.92
N LEU A 111 7.83 -9.22 -6.99
CA LEU A 111 8.99 -10.01 -6.55
C LEU A 111 9.53 -10.93 -7.65
N ILE A 112 8.64 -11.68 -8.32
CA ILE A 112 9.01 -12.60 -9.40
C ILE A 112 9.73 -11.82 -10.52
N LYS A 113 9.16 -10.68 -10.94
CA LYS A 113 9.79 -9.81 -11.93
C LYS A 113 11.16 -9.31 -11.45
N GLY A 114 11.25 -8.83 -10.22
CA GLY A 114 12.50 -8.33 -9.64
C GLY A 114 13.60 -9.40 -9.61
N LEU A 115 13.28 -10.61 -9.15
CA LEU A 115 14.22 -11.74 -9.12
C LEU A 115 14.65 -12.17 -10.53
N CYS A 116 13.73 -12.25 -11.49
CA CYS A 116 14.06 -12.57 -12.89
C CYS A 116 15.03 -11.53 -13.48
N MET A 117 14.78 -10.23 -13.25
CA MET A 117 15.65 -9.16 -13.76
C MET A 117 17.06 -9.19 -13.16
N LYS A 118 17.22 -9.81 -11.98
CA LYS A 118 18.52 -10.01 -11.31
C LYS A 118 19.16 -11.36 -11.66
N GLY A 119 18.55 -12.16 -12.53
CA GLY A 119 19.04 -13.49 -12.93
C GLY A 119 18.75 -14.59 -11.91
N ASN A 120 18.00 -14.32 -10.84
CA ASN A 120 17.64 -15.32 -9.83
C ASN A 120 16.38 -16.10 -10.25
N ASN A 121 16.51 -16.89 -11.31
CA ASN A 121 15.39 -17.65 -11.89
C ASN A 121 14.86 -18.74 -10.95
N THR A 122 15.74 -19.34 -10.13
CA THR A 122 15.35 -20.37 -9.15
C THR A 122 14.43 -19.78 -8.08
N GLY A 123 14.78 -18.62 -7.54
CA GLY A 123 13.93 -17.88 -6.59
C GLY A 123 12.60 -17.46 -7.19
N SER A 124 12.59 -17.02 -8.45
CA SER A 124 11.36 -16.68 -9.17
C SER A 124 10.41 -17.87 -9.32
N ILE A 125 10.92 -19.05 -9.69
CA ILE A 125 10.12 -20.27 -9.82
C ILE A 125 9.58 -20.71 -8.46
N GLN A 126 10.39 -20.61 -7.40
CA GLN A 126 9.91 -20.91 -6.04
C GLN A 126 8.79 -19.96 -5.61
N LEU A 127 8.88 -18.68 -5.94
CA LEU A 127 7.82 -17.71 -5.65
C LEU A 127 6.54 -17.97 -6.45
N LEU A 128 6.63 -18.41 -7.71
CA LEU A 128 5.47 -18.82 -8.49
C LEU A 128 4.73 -19.98 -7.84
N LYS A 129 5.46 -21.00 -7.36
CA LYS A 129 4.85 -22.11 -6.62
C LYS A 129 4.16 -21.65 -5.34
N LYS A 130 4.83 -20.79 -4.55
CA LYS A 130 4.23 -20.19 -3.35
C LYS A 130 2.98 -19.37 -3.65
N MET A 131 2.96 -18.68 -4.80
CA MET A 131 1.80 -17.90 -5.24
C MET A 131 0.58 -18.82 -5.46
N GLU A 132 0.78 -19.94 -6.15
CA GLU A 132 -0.26 -20.96 -6.37
C GLU A 132 -0.72 -21.61 -5.06
N GLU A 133 0.21 -21.98 -4.18
CA GLU A 133 -0.08 -22.54 -2.84
C GLU A 133 -0.90 -21.57 -1.97
N ALA A 134 -0.65 -20.26 -2.11
CA ALA A 134 -1.42 -19.22 -1.43
C ALA A 134 -2.81 -18.97 -2.06
N GLY A 135 -3.20 -19.74 -3.09
CA GLY A 135 -4.46 -19.58 -3.83
C GLY A 135 -4.47 -18.35 -4.73
N CYS A 136 -3.31 -17.74 -5.00
CA CYS A 136 -3.16 -16.61 -5.88
C CYS A 136 -2.75 -17.11 -7.26
N LYS A 137 -3.53 -16.80 -8.31
CA LYS A 137 -3.23 -17.30 -9.66
C LYS A 137 -2.32 -16.32 -10.42
N PRO A 138 -1.24 -16.81 -11.06
CA PRO A 138 -0.33 -15.99 -11.88
C PRO A 138 -1.04 -15.23 -13.00
#